data_AF-A0A379C697-F1
#
_entry.id   AF-A0A379C697-F1
#
_cell.length_a   1.000
_cell.length_b   1.000
_cell.length_c   1.000
_cell.angle_alpha   90.00
_cell.angle_beta   90.00
_cell.angle_gamma   90.00
#
_symmetry.space_group_name_H-M   'P 1'
#
loop_
_entity.id
_entity.type
_entity.pdbx_description
1 polymer ?
#
loop_
_entity_poly.entity_id
_entity_poly.type
_entity_poly.pdbx_seq_one_letter_code
_entity_poly.pdbx_strand_id
1 'polypeptide(L)'
;MKLRKVITLTAISAMLISPVSAFAENPASTLKDTIKATEQEIKKDTKEAKEDIKEAKKDLKEEAKEAKKDLKEEAKEAKKDLKEEAKEAKKDLKEEAKEAKKDAKETVKVTVNGKELELENPAIIKANRTFIPVRKLVESSGAKIEWNAKDRAFTITKGEKVMTLTIGSTDMVVNGKAQKLEAAPFISDNFSYLPLRVICEEILGYKVEWKAETKEVILTSQESKKEEVKEKIEEKSEELKEDAKELKDKVAEKAGDAKEKIEEKVNENKAK
;
A
#
# COMPACT_ATOMS: atom_id res chain seq x y z
N MET A 1 4.60 40.91 20.23
CA MET A 1 3.61 42.02 20.21
C MET A 1 3.78 42.80 21.52
N LYS A 2 4.00 44.11 21.61
CA LYS A 2 3.95 45.26 20.68
C LYS A 2 4.91 46.32 21.25
N LEU A 3 5.83 46.84 20.44
CA LEU A 3 6.39 48.18 20.64
C LEU A 3 5.47 49.16 19.94
N ARG A 4 4.93 50.16 20.65
CA ARG A 4 4.51 51.42 20.03
C ARG A 4 4.89 52.57 20.96
N LYS A 5 5.86 53.37 20.49
CA LYS A 5 6.28 54.62 21.09
C LYS A 5 5.21 55.69 20.91
N VAL A 6 5.17 56.53 21.92
CA VAL A 6 4.33 57.68 22.22
C VAL A 6 4.65 58.86 21.30
N ILE A 7 3.64 59.57 20.80
CA ILE A 7 3.71 61.01 20.51
C ILE A 7 2.36 61.63 20.92
N THR A 8 2.32 62.23 22.10
CA THR A 8 1.21 63.06 22.58
C THR A 8 1.50 64.52 22.26
N LEU A 9 0.58 65.17 21.57
CA LEU A 9 0.63 66.57 21.16
C LEU A 9 0.08 67.44 22.30
N THR A 10 0.92 68.17 23.03
CA THR A 10 0.48 69.19 24.00
C THR A 10 0.61 70.58 23.42
N ALA A 11 -0.53 71.22 23.18
CA ALA A 11 -0.65 72.65 22.95
C ALA A 11 -0.44 73.40 24.26
N ILE A 12 0.44 74.40 24.27
CA ILE A 12 0.52 75.39 25.34
C ILE A 12 0.28 76.76 24.73
N SER A 13 -0.90 77.28 25.02
CA SER A 13 -1.31 78.67 24.92
C SER A 13 -0.58 79.51 25.97
N ALA A 14 -0.03 80.66 25.59
CA ALA A 14 0.38 81.70 26.51
C ALA A 14 0.09 83.07 25.89
N MET A 15 -0.76 83.83 26.58
CA MET A 15 -1.22 85.17 26.26
C MET A 15 -0.68 86.14 27.33
N LEU A 16 -0.59 87.43 26.95
CA LEU A 16 -0.43 88.66 27.76
C LEU A 16 1.01 89.18 27.97
N ILE A 17 1.35 90.48 27.93
CA ILE A 17 0.76 91.81 27.62
C ILE A 17 1.99 92.77 27.58
N SER A 18 2.01 93.80 26.70
CA SER A 18 2.31 95.22 27.06
C SER A 18 2.24 96.14 25.83
N PRO A 19 1.83 97.43 25.97
CA PRO A 19 1.50 98.29 24.84
C PRO A 19 2.62 99.28 24.48
N VAL A 20 2.80 99.59 23.19
CA VAL A 20 3.44 100.83 22.74
C VAL A 20 2.58 101.43 21.63
N SER A 21 2.15 102.66 21.85
CA SER A 21 1.27 103.45 20.98
C SER A 21 1.99 104.05 19.78
N ALA A 22 1.21 104.23 18.72
CA ALA A 22 1.25 105.29 17.71
C ALA A 22 2.41 105.28 16.68
N PHE A 23 2.07 105.00 15.42
CA PHE A 23 2.14 106.00 14.34
C PHE A 23 1.36 105.50 13.12
N ALA A 24 0.49 106.34 12.58
CA ALA A 24 -0.35 106.05 11.42
C ALA A 24 0.44 106.27 10.12
N GLU A 25 0.36 105.33 9.17
CA GLU A 25 0.40 105.62 7.72
C GLU A 25 -0.01 104.38 6.89
N ASN A 26 -1.18 104.50 6.25
CA ASN A 26 -1.68 103.84 5.03
C ASN A 26 -1.66 102.27 4.89
N PRO A 27 -2.80 101.57 5.10
CA PRO A 27 -2.86 100.10 5.02
C PRO A 27 -3.04 99.50 3.60
N ALA A 28 -3.21 100.30 2.55
CA ALA A 28 -3.70 99.78 1.27
C ALA A 28 -2.61 99.28 0.28
N SER A 29 -1.36 99.75 0.38
CA SER A 29 -0.27 99.30 -0.50
C SER A 29 0.53 98.14 0.09
N THR A 30 0.66 98.07 1.41
CA THR A 30 1.40 97.01 2.12
C THR A 30 0.63 95.69 2.17
N LEU A 31 -0.71 95.70 2.08
CA LEU A 31 -1.53 94.49 1.99
C LEU A 31 -1.38 93.77 0.64
N LYS A 32 -1.24 94.49 -0.48
CA LYS A 32 -1.11 93.84 -1.81
C LYS A 32 0.24 93.17 -1.99
N ASP A 33 1.32 93.78 -1.51
CA ASP A 33 2.66 93.21 -1.62
C ASP A 33 2.85 92.03 -0.65
N THR A 34 2.26 92.08 0.55
CA THR A 34 2.25 90.95 1.49
C THR A 34 1.34 89.80 1.03
N ILE A 35 0.21 90.07 0.38
CA ILE A 35 -0.66 89.05 -0.23
C ILE A 35 0.00 88.41 -1.48
N LYS A 36 0.71 89.20 -2.29
CA LYS A 36 1.41 88.71 -3.49
C LYS A 36 2.65 87.88 -3.14
N ALA A 37 3.38 88.25 -2.09
CA ALA A 37 4.49 87.47 -1.54
C ALA A 37 4.00 86.14 -0.92
N THR A 38 2.92 86.17 -0.14
CA THR A 38 2.32 84.94 0.43
C THR A 38 1.70 84.03 -0.64
N GLU A 39 1.10 84.56 -1.71
CA GLU A 39 0.68 83.75 -2.86
C GLU A 39 1.84 83.12 -3.63
N GLN A 40 2.98 83.81 -3.76
CA GLN A 40 4.17 83.27 -4.43
C GLN A 40 4.83 82.16 -3.59
N GLU A 41 4.89 82.31 -2.27
CA GLU A 41 5.37 81.25 -1.38
C GLU A 41 4.42 80.05 -1.37
N ILE A 42 3.11 80.26 -1.25
CA ILE A 42 2.12 79.17 -1.33
C ILE A 42 2.17 78.46 -2.70
N LYS A 43 2.36 79.18 -3.82
CA LYS A 43 2.51 78.58 -5.16
C LYS A 43 3.82 77.81 -5.33
N LYS A 44 4.90 78.26 -4.70
CA LYS A 44 6.21 77.59 -4.71
C LYS A 44 6.15 76.29 -3.89
N ASP A 45 5.60 76.36 -2.68
CA ASP A 45 5.45 75.22 -1.78
C ASP A 45 4.46 74.18 -2.33
N THR A 46 3.41 74.63 -3.05
CA THR A 46 2.48 73.73 -3.76
C THR A 46 3.11 73.09 -5.00
N LYS A 47 4.16 73.70 -5.59
CA LYS A 47 4.88 73.17 -6.76
C LYS A 47 5.97 72.18 -6.35
N GLU A 48 6.71 72.46 -5.29
CA GLU A 48 7.67 71.53 -4.66
C GLU A 48 6.93 70.29 -4.13
N ALA A 49 5.84 70.46 -3.37
CA ALA A 49 5.03 69.32 -2.92
C ALA A 49 4.41 68.49 -4.06
N LYS A 50 4.16 69.09 -5.24
CA LYS A 50 3.64 68.36 -6.42
C LYS A 50 4.72 67.57 -7.15
N GLU A 51 5.96 68.06 -7.21
CA GLU A 51 7.09 67.31 -7.76
C GLU A 51 7.52 66.19 -6.79
N ASP A 52 7.51 66.43 -5.48
CA ASP A 52 7.79 65.40 -4.47
C ASP A 52 6.72 64.28 -4.47
N ILE A 53 5.43 64.61 -4.67
CA ILE A 53 4.34 63.62 -4.84
C ILE A 53 4.48 62.85 -6.17
N LYS A 54 5.06 63.46 -7.21
CA LYS A 54 5.25 62.85 -8.53
C LYS A 54 6.46 61.94 -8.57
N GLU A 55 7.53 62.30 -7.87
CA GLU A 55 8.71 61.47 -7.64
C GLU A 55 8.36 60.29 -6.73
N ALA A 56 7.69 60.52 -5.60
CA ALA A 56 7.18 59.45 -4.73
C ALA A 56 6.18 58.50 -5.43
N LYS A 57 5.36 58.99 -6.38
CA LYS A 57 4.48 58.14 -7.22
C LYS A 57 5.23 57.38 -8.32
N LYS A 58 6.37 57.89 -8.78
CA LYS A 58 7.23 57.23 -9.76
C LYS A 58 8.01 56.09 -9.08
N ASP A 59 8.50 56.33 -7.87
CA ASP A 59 9.20 55.33 -7.06
C ASP A 59 8.24 54.22 -6.58
N LEU A 60 7.02 54.56 -6.12
CA LEU A 60 5.97 53.57 -5.84
C LEU A 60 5.51 52.78 -7.08
N LYS A 61 5.67 53.33 -8.29
CA LYS A 61 5.29 52.68 -9.56
C LYS A 61 6.40 51.80 -10.11
N GLU A 62 7.67 52.13 -9.89
CA GLU A 62 8.82 51.27 -10.21
C GLU A 62 8.96 50.13 -9.19
N GLU A 63 8.81 50.40 -7.88
CA GLU A 63 8.78 49.35 -6.84
C GLU A 63 7.58 48.39 -7.02
N ALA A 64 6.40 48.90 -7.42
CA ALA A 64 5.25 48.04 -7.73
C ALA A 64 5.40 47.27 -9.07
N LYS A 65 6.36 47.63 -9.92
CA LYS A 65 6.63 47.00 -11.22
C LYS A 65 7.76 45.97 -11.13
N GLU A 66 8.75 46.20 -10.27
CA GLU A 66 9.68 45.16 -9.79
C GLU A 66 8.93 44.13 -8.94
N ALA A 67 8.16 44.53 -7.93
CA ALA A 67 7.37 43.59 -7.13
C ALA A 67 6.33 42.79 -7.94
N LYS A 68 5.78 43.34 -9.03
CA LYS A 68 4.92 42.60 -9.98
C LYS A 68 5.68 41.72 -10.97
N LYS A 69 6.94 42.04 -11.27
CA LYS A 69 7.81 41.23 -12.14
C LYS A 69 8.34 40.03 -11.37
N ASP A 70 8.70 40.22 -10.11
CA ASP A 70 9.15 39.17 -9.20
C ASP A 70 7.98 38.25 -8.82
N LEU A 71 6.79 38.77 -8.49
CA LEU A 71 5.57 37.95 -8.31
C LEU A 71 5.09 37.24 -9.59
N LYS A 72 5.50 37.69 -10.78
CA LYS A 72 5.09 37.08 -12.07
C LYS A 72 6.11 36.07 -12.59
N GLU A 73 7.40 36.25 -12.30
CA GLU A 73 8.46 35.27 -12.52
C GLU A 73 8.38 34.16 -11.46
N GLU A 74 8.26 34.48 -10.16
CA GLU A 74 8.02 33.49 -9.10
C GLU A 74 6.69 32.74 -9.29
N ALA A 75 5.62 33.38 -9.81
CA ALA A 75 4.39 32.66 -10.15
C ALA A 75 4.46 31.89 -11.48
N LYS A 76 5.45 32.15 -12.34
CA LYS A 76 5.71 31.36 -13.57
C LYS A 76 6.59 30.16 -13.26
N GLU A 77 7.57 30.33 -12.38
CA GLU A 77 8.43 29.28 -11.82
C GLU A 77 7.60 28.38 -10.91
N ALA A 78 6.87 28.93 -9.93
CA ALA A 78 5.96 28.16 -9.08
C ALA A 78 4.80 27.49 -9.84
N LYS A 79 4.31 28.02 -10.97
CA LYS A 79 3.33 27.32 -11.83
C LYS A 79 3.95 26.28 -12.76
N LYS A 80 5.22 26.41 -13.11
CA LYS A 80 5.98 25.41 -13.87
C LYS A 80 6.35 24.25 -12.94
N ASP A 81 6.72 24.56 -11.71
CA ASP A 81 7.04 23.60 -10.66
C ASP A 81 5.77 22.89 -10.15
N LEU A 82 4.65 23.58 -9.88
CA LEU A 82 3.36 22.93 -9.57
C LEU A 82 2.78 22.10 -10.73
N LYS A 83 3.15 22.38 -11.98
CA LYS A 83 2.67 21.64 -13.16
C LYS A 83 3.58 20.47 -13.53
N GLU A 84 4.88 20.54 -13.23
CA GLU A 84 5.81 19.41 -13.32
C GLU A 84 5.65 18.49 -12.09
N GLU A 85 5.57 19.00 -10.86
CA GLU A 85 5.25 18.21 -9.64
C GLU A 85 3.84 17.60 -9.69
N ALA A 86 2.83 18.24 -10.29
CA ALA A 86 1.53 17.57 -10.49
C ALA A 86 1.51 16.56 -11.64
N LYS A 87 2.52 16.57 -12.51
CA LYS A 87 2.72 15.58 -13.58
C LYS A 87 3.59 14.42 -13.09
N GLU A 88 4.51 14.69 -12.17
CA GLU A 88 5.33 13.72 -11.45
C GLU A 88 4.50 13.04 -10.34
N ALA A 89 3.78 13.76 -9.48
CA ALA A 89 2.85 13.19 -8.51
C ALA A 89 1.63 12.47 -9.13
N LYS A 90 1.19 12.81 -10.36
CA LYS A 90 0.21 11.99 -11.10
C LYS A 90 0.84 10.79 -11.80
N LYS A 91 2.14 10.83 -12.11
CA LYS A 91 2.88 9.66 -12.60
C LYS A 91 3.17 8.71 -11.44
N ASP A 92 3.42 9.22 -10.24
CA ASP A 92 3.67 8.45 -9.03
C ASP A 92 2.37 7.89 -8.44
N LEU A 93 1.25 8.62 -8.44
CA LEU A 93 -0.07 8.02 -8.11
C LEU A 93 -0.55 7.03 -9.18
N LYS A 94 -0.12 7.17 -10.44
CA LYS A 94 -0.45 6.25 -11.52
C LYS A 94 0.49 5.05 -11.58
N GLU A 95 1.72 5.16 -11.07
CA GLU A 95 2.72 4.10 -10.93
C GLU A 95 2.55 3.38 -9.58
N GLU A 96 2.19 4.01 -8.45
CA GLU A 96 1.73 3.35 -7.22
C GLU A 96 0.37 2.67 -7.43
N ALA A 97 -0.53 3.23 -8.24
CA ALA A 97 -1.73 2.51 -8.69
C ALA A 97 -1.42 1.48 -9.78
N LYS A 98 -0.22 1.46 -10.36
CA LYS A 98 0.25 0.41 -11.30
C LYS A 98 0.99 -0.69 -10.55
N GLU A 99 1.69 -0.38 -9.46
CA GLU A 99 2.29 -1.35 -8.55
C GLU A 99 1.19 -1.98 -7.69
N ALA A 100 0.26 -1.20 -7.13
CA ALA A 100 -0.95 -1.74 -6.50
C ALA A 100 -1.89 -2.46 -7.49
N LYS A 101 -1.86 -2.16 -8.80
CA LYS A 101 -2.57 -2.97 -9.83
C LYS A 101 -1.75 -4.13 -10.40
N LYS A 102 -0.44 -4.14 -10.21
CA LYS A 102 0.44 -5.27 -10.52
C LYS A 102 0.31 -6.31 -9.42
N ASP A 103 0.18 -5.87 -8.17
CA ASP A 103 -0.15 -6.72 -7.03
C ASP A 103 -1.64 -7.14 -7.01
N ALA A 104 -2.57 -6.31 -7.54
CA ALA A 104 -3.99 -6.67 -7.64
C ALA A 104 -4.35 -7.61 -8.82
N LYS A 105 -3.36 -8.10 -9.59
CA LYS A 105 -3.61 -9.07 -10.67
C LYS A 105 -2.70 -10.30 -10.59
N GLU A 106 -2.27 -10.66 -9.39
CA GLU A 106 -1.62 -11.96 -9.17
C GLU A 106 -2.23 -12.59 -7.92
N THR A 107 -3.40 -13.19 -8.13
CA THR A 107 -4.09 -13.95 -7.10
C THR A 107 -3.27 -15.18 -6.76
N VAL A 108 -2.88 -15.31 -5.49
CA VAL A 108 -2.25 -16.55 -5.01
C VAL A 108 -3.26 -17.68 -5.09
N LYS A 109 -2.93 -18.71 -5.87
CA LYS A 109 -3.75 -19.92 -5.97
C LYS A 109 -3.52 -20.80 -4.75
N VAL A 110 -4.58 -21.40 -4.21
CA VAL A 110 -4.48 -22.34 -3.08
C VAL A 110 -5.12 -23.65 -3.49
N THR A 111 -4.36 -24.74 -3.43
CA THR A 111 -4.86 -26.10 -3.71
C THR A 111 -4.76 -26.97 -2.46
N VAL A 112 -5.81 -27.73 -2.18
CA VAL A 112 -5.90 -28.68 -1.07
C VAL A 112 -6.10 -30.08 -1.65
N ASN A 113 -5.14 -30.96 -1.43
CA ASN A 113 -5.14 -32.33 -1.96
C ASN A 113 -5.44 -32.38 -3.46
N GLY A 114 -4.79 -31.50 -4.24
CA GLY A 114 -4.96 -31.40 -5.70
C GLY A 114 -6.21 -30.66 -6.17
N LYS A 115 -7.13 -30.26 -5.29
CA LYS A 115 -8.32 -29.48 -5.63
C LYS A 115 -8.14 -28.01 -5.30
N GLU A 116 -8.54 -27.13 -6.20
CA GLU A 116 -8.49 -25.69 -5.96
C GLU A 116 -9.51 -25.27 -4.89
N LEU A 117 -9.06 -24.45 -3.95
CA LEU A 117 -9.90 -23.89 -2.90
C LEU A 117 -10.38 -22.51 -3.34
N GLU A 118 -11.69 -22.39 -3.58
CA GLU A 118 -12.32 -21.11 -3.91
C GLU A 118 -12.39 -20.20 -2.67
N LEU A 119 -11.61 -19.14 -2.66
CA LEU A 119 -11.60 -18.16 -1.57
C LEU A 119 -12.63 -17.06 -1.79
N GLU A 120 -13.25 -16.56 -0.72
CA GLU A 120 -14.10 -15.36 -0.82
C GLU A 120 -13.29 -14.12 -1.22
N ASN A 121 -12.07 -14.03 -0.69
CA ASN A 121 -11.09 -13.00 -1.02
C ASN A 121 -9.74 -13.65 -1.35
N PRO A 122 -8.96 -13.07 -2.27
CA PRO A 122 -7.67 -13.64 -2.65
C PRO A 122 -6.71 -13.70 -1.46
N ALA A 123 -5.87 -14.73 -1.44
CA ALA A 123 -4.73 -14.78 -0.53
C ALA A 123 -3.72 -13.68 -0.89
N ILE A 124 -3.09 -13.12 0.14
CA ILE A 124 -2.20 -11.96 0.03
C ILE A 124 -0.81 -12.37 0.50
N ILE A 125 0.23 -11.92 -0.21
CA ILE A 125 1.60 -12.02 0.27
C ILE A 125 1.97 -10.70 0.94
N LYS A 126 2.32 -10.75 2.22
CA LYS A 126 2.77 -9.59 3.00
C LYS A 126 3.93 -10.00 3.89
N ALA A 127 5.00 -9.18 3.90
CA ALA A 127 6.21 -9.47 4.67
C ALA A 127 6.77 -10.89 4.42
N ASN A 128 6.84 -11.32 3.15
CA ASN A 128 7.27 -12.67 2.75
C ASN A 128 6.45 -13.81 3.37
N ARG A 129 5.20 -13.56 3.76
CA ARG A 129 4.28 -14.58 4.28
C ARG A 129 2.96 -14.53 3.52
N THR A 130 2.39 -15.71 3.27
CA THR A 130 1.08 -15.83 2.66
C THR A 130 0.01 -15.79 3.73
N PHE A 131 -0.94 -14.89 3.55
CA PHE A 131 -2.11 -14.70 4.37
C PHE A 131 -3.36 -15.08 3.59
N ILE A 132 -4.32 -15.68 4.30
CA ILE A 132 -5.55 -16.18 3.69
C ILE A 132 -6.75 -15.79 4.55
N PRO A 133 -7.92 -15.50 3.95
CA PRO A 133 -9.19 -15.53 4.65
C PRO A 133 -9.47 -16.96 5.10
N VAL A 134 -9.16 -17.27 6.35
CA VAL A 134 -8.94 -18.66 6.75
C VAL A 134 -10.23 -19.47 6.91
N ARG A 135 -11.40 -18.83 6.96
CA ARG A 135 -12.67 -19.48 7.33
C ARG A 135 -12.97 -20.71 6.47
N LYS A 136 -13.01 -20.57 5.13
CA LYS A 136 -13.23 -21.70 4.22
C LYS A 136 -12.19 -22.80 4.35
N LEU A 137 -10.92 -22.44 4.50
CA LEU A 137 -9.85 -23.43 4.67
C LEU A 137 -10.02 -24.23 5.96
N VAL A 138 -10.38 -23.57 7.07
CA VAL A 138 -10.62 -24.22 8.36
C VAL A 138 -11.84 -25.13 8.28
N GLU A 139 -12.97 -24.61 7.77
CA GLU A 139 -14.24 -25.35 7.68
C GLU A 139 -14.12 -26.58 6.76
N SER A 140 -13.50 -26.43 5.59
CA SER A 140 -13.26 -27.55 4.65
C SER A 140 -12.37 -28.65 5.22
N SER A 141 -11.56 -28.33 6.24
CA SER A 141 -10.70 -29.30 6.93
C SER A 141 -11.36 -30.00 8.11
N GLY A 142 -12.64 -29.72 8.37
CA GLY A 142 -13.41 -30.23 9.51
C GLY A 142 -13.07 -29.57 10.86
N ALA A 143 -12.35 -28.44 10.84
CA ALA A 143 -12.02 -27.68 12.03
C ALA A 143 -13.05 -26.57 12.28
N LYS A 144 -13.14 -26.11 13.52
CA LYS A 144 -14.00 -25.00 13.94
C LYS A 144 -13.17 -23.73 14.09
N ILE A 145 -13.71 -22.60 13.66
CA ILE A 145 -13.15 -21.27 13.91
C ILE A 145 -14.15 -20.39 14.65
N GLU A 146 -13.70 -19.70 15.69
CA GLU A 146 -14.49 -18.78 16.49
C GLU A 146 -13.78 -17.42 16.58
N TRP A 147 -14.57 -16.35 16.52
CA TRP A 147 -14.08 -14.98 16.68
C TRP A 147 -14.53 -14.42 18.03
N ASN A 148 -13.57 -13.94 18.81
CA ASN A 148 -13.82 -13.17 20.03
C ASN A 148 -13.54 -11.68 19.73
N ALA A 149 -14.62 -10.90 19.61
CA ALA A 149 -14.53 -9.48 19.29
C ALA A 149 -13.91 -8.64 20.41
N LYS A 150 -14.09 -9.04 21.68
CA LYS A 150 -13.56 -8.31 22.84
C LYS A 150 -12.03 -8.36 22.87
N ASP A 151 -11.50 -9.55 22.67
CA ASP A 151 -10.05 -9.79 22.71
C ASP A 151 -9.39 -9.64 21.33
N ARG A 152 -10.22 -9.40 20.29
CA ARG A 152 -9.83 -9.39 18.87
C ARG A 152 -9.02 -10.63 18.49
N ALA A 153 -9.50 -11.80 18.90
CA ALA A 153 -8.80 -13.07 18.76
C ALA A 153 -9.63 -14.13 18.03
N PHE A 154 -8.96 -14.94 17.22
CA PHE A 154 -9.50 -16.14 16.61
C PHE A 154 -9.08 -17.37 17.40
N THR A 155 -10.03 -18.26 17.67
CA THR A 155 -9.76 -19.59 18.22
C THR A 155 -10.10 -20.64 17.16
N ILE A 156 -9.12 -21.47 16.81
CA ILE A 156 -9.27 -22.55 15.85
C ILE A 156 -9.12 -23.88 16.59
N THR A 157 -10.09 -24.78 16.42
CA THR A 157 -10.12 -26.08 17.10
C THR A 157 -10.27 -27.22 16.10
N LYS A 158 -9.41 -28.24 16.20
CA LYS A 158 -9.51 -29.48 15.41
C LYS A 158 -9.19 -30.68 16.29
N GLY A 159 -10.21 -31.47 16.64
CA GLY A 159 -10.08 -32.53 17.64
C GLY A 159 -9.65 -31.94 18.98
N GLU A 160 -8.54 -32.42 19.54
CA GLU A 160 -7.96 -31.92 20.80
C GLU A 160 -7.05 -30.69 20.61
N LYS A 161 -6.71 -30.35 19.35
CA LYS A 161 -5.82 -29.23 19.08
C LYS A 161 -6.57 -27.90 19.11
N VAL A 162 -5.99 -26.91 19.79
CA VAL A 162 -6.54 -25.57 19.93
C VAL A 162 -5.46 -24.53 19.66
N MET A 163 -5.76 -23.54 18.83
CA MET A 163 -4.90 -22.39 18.57
C MET A 163 -5.66 -21.09 18.80
N THR A 164 -5.00 -20.12 19.42
CA THR A 164 -5.51 -18.75 19.59
C THR A 164 -4.55 -17.75 18.94
N LEU A 165 -5.09 -16.91 18.05
CA LEU A 165 -4.37 -15.91 17.28
C LEU A 165 -5.03 -14.54 17.51
N THR A 166 -4.25 -13.51 17.82
CA THR A 166 -4.79 -12.16 18.08
C THR A 166 -4.46 -11.22 16.93
N ILE A 167 -5.45 -10.45 16.45
CA ILE A 167 -5.24 -9.45 15.40
C ILE A 167 -4.22 -8.41 15.86
N GLY A 168 -3.20 -8.18 15.04
CA GLY A 168 -2.11 -7.23 15.30
C GLY A 168 -1.04 -7.73 16.26
N SER A 169 -1.15 -8.95 16.81
CA SER A 169 -0.12 -9.54 17.66
C SER A 169 0.66 -10.64 16.93
N THR A 170 1.95 -10.76 17.26
CA THR A 170 2.74 -11.93 16.86
C THR A 170 2.70 -13.03 17.90
N ASP A 171 2.15 -12.78 19.08
CA ASP A 171 2.02 -13.81 20.10
C ASP A 171 0.80 -14.68 19.80
N MET A 172 1.01 -16.00 19.87
CA MET A 172 -0.06 -17.00 19.72
C MET A 172 0.03 -18.04 20.82
N VAL A 173 -1.06 -18.78 21.00
CA VAL A 173 -1.12 -19.93 21.91
C VAL A 173 -1.53 -21.15 21.11
N VAL A 174 -0.74 -22.21 21.17
CA VAL A 174 -1.03 -23.50 20.53
C VAL A 174 -1.03 -24.58 21.62
N ASN A 175 -2.15 -25.26 21.80
CA ASN A 175 -2.34 -26.31 22.82
C ASN A 175 -1.89 -25.85 24.22
N GLY A 176 -2.26 -24.63 24.60
CA GLY A 176 -1.91 -24.02 25.89
C GLY A 176 -0.47 -23.50 26.00
N LYS A 177 0.36 -23.66 24.96
CA LYS A 177 1.76 -23.18 24.96
C LYS A 177 1.88 -21.89 24.15
N ALA A 178 2.52 -20.88 24.74
CA ALA A 178 2.83 -19.64 24.03
C ALA A 178 3.89 -19.87 22.95
N GLN A 179 3.65 -19.32 21.76
CA GLN A 179 4.54 -19.35 20.60
C GLN A 179 4.48 -18.02 19.86
N LYS A 180 5.41 -17.79 18.94
CA LYS A 180 5.52 -16.53 18.20
C LYS A 180 5.37 -16.75 16.71
N LEU A 181 4.53 -15.92 16.09
CA LEU A 181 4.35 -15.80 14.66
C LEU A 181 5.45 -14.92 14.07
N GLU A 182 5.79 -15.22 12.83
CA GLU A 182 6.70 -14.39 12.05
C GLU A 182 6.02 -13.12 11.51
N ALA A 183 4.69 -13.15 11.37
CA ALA A 183 3.90 -12.01 10.95
C ALA A 183 2.51 -12.03 11.61
N ALA A 184 2.06 -10.86 12.07
CA ALA A 184 0.81 -10.72 12.81
C ALA A 184 -0.42 -10.86 11.89
N PRO A 185 -1.51 -11.52 12.34
CA PRO A 185 -2.80 -11.49 11.66
C PRO A 185 -3.33 -10.06 11.54
N PHE A 186 -4.08 -9.77 10.49
CA PHE A 186 -4.65 -8.45 10.26
C PHE A 186 -6.05 -8.53 9.65
N ILE A 187 -6.75 -7.40 9.62
CA ILE A 187 -8.05 -7.26 8.95
C ILE A 187 -7.85 -6.32 7.77
N SER A 188 -8.32 -6.73 6.58
CA SER A 188 -8.36 -5.91 5.36
C SER A 188 -9.66 -6.19 4.63
N ASP A 189 -10.30 -5.15 4.10
CA ASP A 189 -11.53 -5.28 3.30
C ASP A 189 -12.64 -6.09 3.99
N ASN A 190 -12.73 -5.95 5.32
CA ASN A 190 -13.67 -6.68 6.17
C ASN A 190 -13.40 -8.21 6.30
N PHE A 191 -12.27 -8.69 5.78
CA PHE A 191 -11.78 -10.06 5.94
C PHE A 191 -10.62 -10.13 6.93
N SER A 192 -10.60 -11.21 7.71
CA SER A 192 -9.49 -11.50 8.63
C SER A 192 -8.47 -12.41 7.96
N TYR A 193 -7.27 -11.89 7.82
CA TYR A 193 -6.13 -12.51 7.18
C TYR A 193 -5.20 -13.08 8.23
N LEU A 194 -5.07 -14.41 8.22
CA LEU A 194 -4.21 -15.13 9.17
C LEU A 194 -3.06 -15.81 8.41
N PRO A 195 -1.87 -15.99 9.03
CA PRO A 195 -0.74 -16.66 8.40
C PRO A 195 -1.07 -18.10 8.04
N LEU A 196 -1.12 -18.39 6.73
CA LEU A 196 -1.60 -19.68 6.22
C LEU A 196 -0.78 -20.85 6.74
N ARG A 197 0.56 -20.71 6.72
CA ARG A 197 1.48 -21.81 7.03
C ARG A 197 1.27 -22.36 8.44
N VAL A 198 1.26 -21.47 9.42
CA VAL A 198 1.18 -21.85 10.84
C VAL A 198 -0.14 -22.57 11.14
N ILE A 199 -1.26 -22.07 10.62
CA ILE A 199 -2.56 -22.72 10.81
C ILE A 199 -2.57 -24.12 10.19
N CYS A 200 -2.02 -24.25 8.98
CA CYS A 200 -1.95 -25.52 8.27
C CYS A 200 -1.10 -26.55 9.01
N GLU A 201 0.10 -26.17 9.43
CA GLU A 201 1.08 -27.08 10.04
C GLU A 201 0.70 -27.45 11.49
N GLU A 202 0.30 -26.47 12.31
CA GLU A 202 0.04 -26.70 13.73
C GLU A 202 -1.35 -27.33 13.98
N ILE A 203 -2.38 -26.84 13.30
CA ILE A 203 -3.78 -27.22 13.57
C ILE A 203 -4.34 -28.15 12.53
N LEU A 204 -4.29 -27.78 11.24
CA LEU A 204 -5.02 -28.52 10.21
C LEU A 204 -4.33 -29.84 9.82
N GLY A 205 -3.01 -29.94 10.02
CA GLY A 205 -2.20 -31.11 9.67
C GLY A 205 -1.83 -31.18 8.19
N TYR A 206 -1.79 -30.05 7.49
CA TYR A 206 -1.37 -29.98 6.09
C TYR A 206 0.11 -29.65 5.98
N LYS A 207 0.80 -30.34 5.07
CA LYS A 207 2.11 -29.90 4.58
C LYS A 207 1.89 -28.72 3.63
N VAL A 208 2.67 -27.66 3.80
CA VAL A 208 2.56 -26.43 3.00
C VAL A 208 3.76 -26.29 2.08
N GLU A 209 3.50 -26.29 0.79
CA GLU A 209 4.49 -26.07 -0.26
C GLU A 209 4.16 -24.82 -1.07
N TRP A 210 5.19 -24.04 -1.41
CA TRP A 210 5.05 -22.83 -2.21
C TRP A 210 5.68 -23.05 -3.57
N LYS A 211 4.90 -22.92 -4.64
CA LYS A 211 5.40 -22.90 -6.03
C LYS A 211 5.50 -21.46 -6.50
N ALA A 212 6.73 -20.95 -6.56
CA ALA A 212 6.99 -19.58 -6.94
C ALA A 212 6.62 -19.28 -8.41
N GLU A 213 6.82 -20.25 -9.31
CA GLU A 213 6.54 -20.11 -10.75
C GLU A 213 5.05 -19.85 -11.03
N THR A 214 4.17 -20.55 -10.33
CA THR A 214 2.71 -20.47 -10.49
C THR A 214 2.02 -19.64 -9.42
N LYS A 215 2.78 -19.08 -8.47
CA LYS A 215 2.28 -18.40 -7.27
C LYS A 215 1.19 -19.19 -6.55
N GLU A 216 1.49 -20.46 -6.33
CA GLU A 216 0.55 -21.44 -5.81
C GLU A 216 1.00 -21.97 -4.45
N VAL A 217 0.07 -22.01 -3.51
CA VAL A 217 0.21 -22.73 -2.25
C VAL A 217 -0.44 -24.11 -2.41
N ILE A 218 0.36 -25.15 -2.22
CA ILE A 218 -0.12 -26.54 -2.24
C ILE A 218 -0.19 -27.05 -0.81
N LEU A 219 -1.38 -27.51 -0.43
CA LEU A 219 -1.69 -28.13 0.85
C LEU A 219 -1.91 -29.63 0.63
N THR A 220 -1.13 -30.46 1.30
CA THR A 220 -1.21 -31.93 1.19
C THR A 220 -1.44 -32.54 2.57
N SER A 221 -2.48 -33.35 2.71
CA SER A 221 -2.72 -34.14 3.92
C SER A 221 -1.85 -35.41 3.93
N GLN A 222 -1.66 -36.02 5.09
CA GLN A 222 -1.01 -37.32 5.17
C GLN A 222 -1.87 -38.45 4.58
N GLU A 223 -3.20 -38.29 4.61
CA GLU A 223 -4.16 -39.26 4.07
C GLU A 223 -4.12 -39.30 2.55
N SER A 224 -4.05 -38.15 1.88
CA SER A 224 -4.00 -38.09 0.42
C SER A 224 -2.74 -38.75 -0.14
N LYS A 225 -1.60 -38.64 0.55
CA LYS A 225 -0.37 -39.36 0.17
C LYS A 225 -0.53 -40.88 0.27
N LYS A 226 -1.28 -41.36 1.26
CA LYS A 226 -1.53 -42.79 1.44
C LYS A 226 -2.43 -43.33 0.33
N GLU A 227 -3.38 -42.51 -0.12
CA GLU A 227 -4.29 -42.83 -1.22
C GLU A 227 -3.57 -42.82 -2.58
N GLU A 228 -2.74 -41.83 -2.88
CA GLU A 228 -1.88 -41.81 -4.08
C GLU A 228 -0.92 -43.00 -4.14
N VAL A 229 -0.35 -43.41 -3.00
CA VAL A 229 0.52 -44.59 -2.92
C VAL A 229 -0.28 -45.86 -3.13
N LYS A 230 -1.50 -45.95 -2.61
CA LYS A 230 -2.39 -47.10 -2.82
C LYS A 230 -2.77 -47.22 -4.29
N GLU A 231 -3.14 -46.13 -4.94
CA GLU A 231 -3.50 -46.09 -6.37
C GLU A 231 -2.32 -46.53 -7.25
N LYS A 232 -1.10 -46.01 -6.99
CA LYS A 232 0.11 -46.45 -7.70
C LYS A 232 0.48 -47.91 -7.46
N ILE A 233 0.23 -48.44 -6.26
CA ILE A 233 0.45 -49.87 -5.97
C ILE A 233 -0.58 -50.72 -6.72
N GLU A 234 -1.83 -50.26 -6.78
CA GLU A 234 -2.92 -50.97 -7.47
C GLU A 234 -2.65 -51.03 -8.98
N GLU A 235 -2.33 -49.89 -9.61
CA GLU A 235 -1.91 -49.80 -11.02
C GLU A 235 -0.71 -50.73 -11.32
N LYS A 236 0.33 -50.66 -10.50
CA LYS A 236 1.53 -51.52 -10.65
C LYS A 236 1.24 -53.00 -10.40
N SER A 237 0.24 -53.31 -9.57
CA SER A 237 -0.18 -54.70 -9.32
C SER A 237 -0.99 -55.29 -10.47
N GLU A 238 -1.71 -54.47 -11.24
CA GLU A 238 -2.42 -54.90 -12.44
C GLU A 238 -1.45 -55.14 -13.59
N GLU A 239 -0.49 -54.24 -13.80
CA GLU A 239 0.61 -54.40 -14.78
C GLU A 239 1.36 -55.74 -14.56
N LEU A 240 1.74 -56.04 -13.30
CA LEU A 240 2.42 -57.29 -12.96
C LEU A 240 1.56 -58.55 -13.13
N LYS A 241 0.23 -58.45 -13.01
CA LYS A 241 -0.67 -59.60 -13.27
C LYS A 241 -0.77 -59.89 -14.77
N GLU A 242 -0.77 -58.85 -15.59
CA GLU A 242 -0.79 -58.97 -17.04
C GLU A 242 0.52 -59.60 -17.55
N ASP A 243 1.67 -59.11 -17.08
CA ASP A 243 2.99 -59.68 -17.36
C ASP A 243 3.10 -61.15 -16.94
N ALA A 244 2.59 -61.49 -15.75
CA ALA A 244 2.61 -62.86 -15.25
C ALA A 244 1.71 -63.81 -16.05
N LYS A 245 0.61 -63.31 -16.62
CA LYS A 245 -0.27 -64.06 -17.51
C LYS A 245 0.41 -64.33 -18.85
N GLU A 246 1.02 -63.31 -19.45
CA GLU A 246 1.76 -63.45 -20.71
C GLU A 246 2.93 -64.45 -20.58
N LEU A 247 3.64 -64.43 -19.45
CA LEU A 247 4.71 -65.39 -19.16
C LEU A 247 4.18 -66.83 -19.01
N LYS A 248 3.02 -67.02 -18.37
CA LYS A 248 2.41 -68.36 -18.25
C LYS A 248 2.01 -68.91 -19.61
N ASP A 249 1.45 -68.08 -20.47
CA ASP A 249 1.02 -68.48 -21.81
C ASP A 249 2.24 -68.89 -22.67
N LYS A 250 3.33 -68.11 -22.64
CA LYS A 250 4.61 -68.46 -23.32
C LYS A 250 5.26 -69.75 -22.78
N VAL A 251 5.14 -70.02 -21.49
CA VAL A 251 5.66 -71.26 -20.88
C VAL A 251 4.82 -72.47 -21.28
N ALA A 252 3.49 -72.32 -21.35
CA ALA A 252 2.59 -73.38 -21.79
C ALA A 252 2.83 -73.76 -23.25
N GLU A 253 3.04 -72.78 -24.13
CA GLU A 253 3.39 -72.99 -25.54
C GLU A 253 4.69 -73.78 -25.69
N LYS A 254 5.78 -73.31 -25.04
CA LYS A 254 7.07 -74.01 -25.07
C LYS A 254 7.02 -75.42 -24.48
N ALA A 255 6.20 -75.65 -23.45
CA ALA A 255 6.02 -76.97 -22.87
C ALA A 255 5.25 -77.91 -23.81
N GLY A 256 4.28 -77.37 -24.57
CA GLY A 256 3.59 -78.09 -25.65
C GLY A 256 4.56 -78.51 -26.75
N ASP A 257 5.33 -77.55 -27.30
CA ASP A 257 6.33 -77.81 -28.34
C ASP A 257 7.37 -78.85 -27.91
N ALA A 258 7.79 -78.81 -26.65
CA ALA A 258 8.74 -79.77 -26.11
C ALA A 258 8.15 -81.17 -26.00
N LYS A 259 6.88 -81.29 -25.60
CA LYS A 259 6.16 -82.57 -25.54
C LYS A 259 6.01 -83.20 -26.92
N GLU A 260 5.61 -82.40 -27.91
CA GLU A 260 5.45 -82.85 -29.29
C GLU A 260 6.77 -83.37 -29.88
N LYS A 261 7.87 -82.64 -29.69
CA LYS A 261 9.21 -83.08 -30.10
C LYS A 261 9.70 -84.34 -29.39
N ILE A 262 9.25 -84.60 -28.16
CA ILE A 262 9.58 -85.83 -27.43
C ILE A 262 8.76 -87.00 -27.99
N GLU A 263 7.47 -86.82 -28.24
CA GLU A 263 6.61 -87.86 -28.83
C GLU A 263 7.09 -88.27 -30.23
N GLU A 264 7.47 -87.31 -31.06
CA GLU A 264 8.03 -87.56 -32.39
C GLU A 264 9.30 -88.43 -32.32
N LYS A 265 10.25 -88.08 -31.44
CA LYS A 265 11.48 -88.86 -31.22
C LYS A 265 11.22 -90.26 -30.64
N VAL A 266 10.23 -90.41 -29.78
CA VAL A 266 9.86 -91.72 -29.21
C VAL A 266 9.28 -92.62 -30.30
N ASN A 267 8.46 -92.07 -31.19
CA ASN A 267 7.87 -92.82 -32.29
C ASN A 267 8.92 -93.21 -33.35
N GLU A 268 9.86 -92.33 -33.68
CA GLU A 268 10.98 -92.66 -34.57
C GLU A 268 11.86 -93.80 -34.03
N ASN A 269 12.10 -93.84 -32.72
CA ASN A 269 12.89 -94.90 -32.08
C ASN A 269 12.16 -96.25 -32.00
N LYS A 270 10.82 -96.28 -32.02
CA LYS A 270 10.04 -97.52 -32.07
C LYS A 270 9.96 -98.14 -33.47
N ALA A 271 10.25 -97.35 -34.51
CA ALA A 271 10.17 -97.76 -35.91
C ALA A 271 11.50 -98.31 -36.48
N LYS A 272 12.57 -98.29 -35.68
CA LYS A 272 13.89 -98.90 -35.98
C LYS A 272 14.06 -100.22 -35.23
#